data_AF-A0A964PTN4-F1
#
_entry.id   AF-A0A964PTN4-F1
#
_cell.length_a   1.000
_cell.length_b   1.000
_cell.length_c   1.000
_cell.angle_alpha   90.00
_cell.angle_beta   90.00
_cell.angle_gamma   90.00
#
_symmetry.space_group_name_H-M   'P 1'
#
loop_
_entity.id
_entity.type
_entity.pdbx_description
1 polymer ?
#
loop_
_entity_poly.entity_id
_entity_poly.type
_entity_poly.pdbx_seq_one_letter_code
_entity_poly.pdbx_strand_id
1 'polypeptide(L)'
;MKRIILAVVGGLSVATAAQAQTDAQLIEKAVMAAPAAARETAMVVKWSGNSHTTIKEGAGLVCYDHSGAVGEQPFSVQCTDVGNLARVAQNYQLEAAAAGNREALQASLAAAEANGTRVRPVFGSAWLSMTGADAATARRHTTIAVPGATQASMGLPETRSPGAWIMNAGTSTAHIMVPGM
;
A
#
# COMPACT_ATOMS: atom_id res chain seq x y z
N MET A 1 67.16 -27.00 1.28
CA MET A 1 66.57 -25.78 0.69
C MET A 1 65.12 -26.09 0.35
N LYS A 2 64.17 -25.64 1.18
CA LYS A 2 62.77 -26.11 1.17
C LYS A 2 61.91 -25.02 0.52
N ARG A 3 61.28 -25.35 -0.61
CA ARG A 3 60.42 -24.43 -1.39
C ARG A 3 59.09 -24.23 -0.66
N ILE A 4 58.79 -23.00 -0.25
CA ILE A 4 57.49 -22.61 0.31
C ILE A 4 56.65 -22.12 -0.86
N ILE A 5 55.60 -22.86 -1.20
CA ILE A 5 54.61 -22.48 -2.21
C ILE A 5 53.53 -21.67 -1.48
N LEU A 6 53.46 -20.37 -1.76
CA LEU A 6 52.30 -19.55 -1.40
C LEU A 6 51.17 -19.82 -2.40
N ALA A 7 50.09 -20.43 -1.93
CA ALA A 7 48.82 -20.50 -2.66
C ALA A 7 48.00 -19.25 -2.31
N VAL A 8 47.82 -18.35 -3.27
CA VAL A 8 46.91 -17.20 -3.16
C VAL A 8 45.52 -17.67 -3.57
N VAL A 9 44.62 -17.83 -2.59
CA VAL A 9 43.18 -18.03 -2.83
C VAL A 9 42.55 -16.65 -3.01
N GLY A 10 42.28 -16.29 -4.26
CA GLY A 10 41.49 -15.10 -4.60
C GLY A 10 40.01 -15.36 -4.34
N GLY A 11 39.45 -14.76 -3.28
CA GLY A 11 38.02 -14.78 -3.02
C GLY A 11 37.28 -13.88 -4.02
N LEU A 12 36.41 -14.48 -4.85
CA LEU A 12 35.39 -13.73 -5.59
C LEU A 12 34.29 -13.33 -4.61
N SER A 13 34.32 -12.08 -4.13
CA SER A 13 33.19 -11.46 -3.46
C SER A 13 32.16 -11.06 -4.53
N VAL A 14 31.12 -11.88 -4.71
CA VAL A 14 29.93 -11.48 -5.48
C VAL A 14 29.17 -10.46 -4.62
N ALA A 15 29.40 -9.18 -4.86
CA ALA A 15 28.55 -8.14 -4.31
C ALA A 15 27.17 -8.26 -4.97
N THR A 16 26.16 -8.68 -4.20
CA THR A 16 24.76 -8.59 -4.61
C THR A 16 24.38 -7.11 -4.68
N ALA A 17 24.58 -6.50 -5.85
CA ALA A 17 24.01 -5.21 -6.14
C ALA A 17 22.49 -5.35 -6.07
N ALA A 18 21.89 -4.78 -5.02
CA ALA A 18 20.46 -4.54 -4.99
C ALA A 18 20.11 -3.73 -6.25
N GLN A 19 19.50 -4.38 -7.25
CA GLN A 19 19.11 -3.68 -8.47
C GLN A 19 18.04 -2.65 -8.11
N ALA A 20 18.44 -1.38 -8.14
CA ALA A 20 17.49 -0.28 -8.07
C ALA A 20 16.52 -0.42 -9.24
N GLN A 21 15.23 -0.63 -8.96
CA GLN A 21 14.20 -0.65 -10.00
C GLN A 21 14.17 0.72 -10.70
N THR A 22 14.08 0.70 -12.02
CA THR A 22 13.90 1.93 -12.80
C THR A 22 12.50 2.49 -12.57
N ASP A 23 12.31 3.79 -12.78
CA ASP A 23 10.98 4.39 -12.64
C ASP A 23 9.97 3.79 -13.64
N ALA A 24 10.42 3.37 -14.83
CA ALA A 24 9.57 2.63 -15.78
C ALA A 24 9.03 1.32 -15.18
N GLN A 25 9.90 0.52 -14.55
CA GLN A 25 9.50 -0.73 -13.88
C GLN A 25 8.55 -0.47 -12.70
N LEU A 26 8.79 0.61 -11.94
CA LEU A 26 7.92 1.00 -10.82
C LEU A 26 6.55 1.45 -11.31
N ILE A 27 6.49 2.22 -12.39
CA ILE A 27 5.24 2.65 -13.03
C ILE A 27 4.44 1.44 -13.48
N GLU A 28 5.06 0.55 -14.26
CA GLU A 28 4.41 -0.67 -14.77
C GLU A 28 3.84 -1.52 -13.63
N LYS A 29 4.60 -1.69 -12.55
CA LYS A 29 4.18 -2.41 -11.36
C LYS A 29 3.04 -1.71 -10.61
N ALA A 30 3.17 -0.43 -10.30
CA ALA A 30 2.21 0.31 -9.49
C ALA A 30 0.80 0.34 -10.12
N VAL A 31 0.71 0.53 -11.44
CA VAL A 31 -0.57 0.58 -12.16
C VAL A 31 -1.26 -0.78 -12.27
N MET A 32 -0.64 -1.89 -11.83
CA MET A 32 -1.28 -3.21 -11.84
C MET A 32 -2.52 -3.26 -10.93
N ALA A 33 -2.56 -2.46 -9.86
CA ALA A 33 -3.75 -2.31 -9.02
C ALA A 33 -4.90 -1.58 -9.73
N ALA A 34 -4.62 -0.71 -10.71
CA ALA A 34 -5.65 0.05 -11.40
C ALA A 34 -6.50 -0.82 -12.34
N PRO A 35 -7.79 -0.46 -12.55
CA PRO A 35 -8.61 -1.05 -13.59
C PRO A 35 -7.96 -0.80 -14.95
N ALA A 36 -8.09 -1.75 -15.88
CA ALA A 36 -7.39 -1.72 -17.16
C ALA A 36 -7.54 -0.37 -17.90
N ALA A 37 -8.77 0.17 -17.93
CA ALA A 37 -9.09 1.43 -18.59
C ALA A 37 -8.45 2.67 -17.94
N ALA A 38 -8.02 2.60 -16.68
CA ALA A 38 -7.45 3.73 -15.95
C ALA A 38 -5.91 3.70 -15.89
N ARG A 39 -5.25 2.62 -16.32
CA ARG A 39 -3.80 2.43 -16.16
C ARG A 39 -2.98 3.51 -16.87
N GLU A 40 -3.40 3.86 -18.09
CA GLU A 40 -2.68 4.86 -18.90
C GLU A 40 -2.77 6.26 -18.31
N THR A 41 -3.91 6.63 -17.72
CA THR A 41 -4.14 7.98 -17.20
C THR A 41 -3.79 8.13 -15.73
N ALA A 42 -3.60 7.04 -14.98
CA ALA A 42 -3.28 7.07 -13.55
C ALA A 42 -1.96 7.79 -13.27
N MET A 43 -1.95 8.66 -12.28
CA MET A 43 -0.74 9.22 -11.69
C MET A 43 0.03 8.11 -10.97
N VAL A 44 1.37 8.18 -10.94
CA VAL A 44 2.19 7.28 -10.13
C VAL A 44 3.15 8.07 -9.26
N VAL A 45 3.17 7.71 -7.97
CA VAL A 45 4.12 8.26 -7.00
C VAL A 45 5.05 7.19 -6.45
N LYS A 46 6.25 7.62 -6.09
CA LYS A 46 7.28 6.80 -5.45
C LYS A 46 7.49 7.31 -4.03
N TRP A 47 7.27 6.45 -3.05
CA TRP A 47 7.45 6.78 -1.64
C TRP A 47 8.91 6.67 -1.19
N SER A 48 9.32 7.57 -0.31
CA SER A 48 10.56 7.57 0.45
C SER A 48 10.23 7.96 1.89
N GLY A 49 10.07 6.95 2.75
CA GLY A 49 9.47 7.15 4.07
C GLY A 49 8.00 7.58 3.93
N ASN A 50 7.63 8.68 4.58
CA ASN A 50 6.28 9.28 4.49
C ASN A 50 6.19 10.44 3.47
N SER A 51 7.21 10.64 2.65
CA SER A 51 7.22 11.63 1.56
C SER A 51 7.23 10.91 0.22
N HIS A 52 6.80 11.58 -0.85
CA HIS A 52 6.80 10.97 -2.19
C HIS A 52 7.28 11.94 -3.27
N THR A 53 7.71 11.37 -4.38
CA THR A 53 7.89 12.09 -5.65
C THR A 53 6.91 11.55 -6.68
N THR A 54 6.44 12.41 -7.58
CA THR A 54 5.66 11.97 -8.75
C THR A 54 6.62 11.46 -9.81
N ILE A 55 6.43 10.21 -10.26
CA ILE A 55 7.23 9.58 -11.33
C ILE A 55 6.44 9.44 -12.63
N LYS A 56 5.12 9.61 -12.58
CA LYS A 56 4.25 9.72 -13.74
C LYS A 56 3.12 10.70 -13.44
N GLU A 57 3.01 11.74 -14.26
CA GLU A 57 1.86 12.64 -14.24
C GLU A 57 0.58 11.93 -14.73
N GLY A 58 -0.57 12.37 -14.22
CA GLY A 58 -1.85 11.75 -14.54
C GLY A 58 -3.03 12.42 -13.86
N ALA A 59 -4.20 11.83 -14.04
CA ALA A 59 -5.46 12.29 -13.48
C ALA A 59 -6.32 11.11 -12.99
N GLY A 60 -7.26 11.40 -12.08
CA GLY A 60 -8.13 10.40 -11.47
C GLY A 60 -7.40 9.65 -10.35
N LEU A 61 -6.92 8.43 -10.65
CA LEU A 61 -6.24 7.59 -9.66
C LEU A 61 -4.77 7.97 -9.51
N VAL A 62 -4.25 7.89 -8.28
CA VAL A 62 -2.83 7.81 -7.97
C VAL A 62 -2.47 6.39 -7.54
N CYS A 63 -1.43 5.83 -8.13
CA CYS A 63 -0.94 4.49 -7.85
C CYS A 63 0.47 4.53 -7.26
N TYR A 64 0.79 3.56 -6.42
CA TYR A 64 2.12 3.43 -5.82
C TYR A 64 2.42 1.98 -5.44
N ASP A 65 3.72 1.73 -5.29
CA ASP A 65 4.26 0.49 -4.78
C ASP A 65 4.47 0.59 -3.26
N HIS A 66 3.82 -0.28 -2.50
CA HIS A 66 3.95 -0.44 -1.05
C HIS A 66 4.75 -1.72 -0.72
N SER A 67 5.28 -2.43 -1.71
CA SER A 67 6.14 -3.59 -1.48
C SER A 67 7.32 -3.25 -0.58
N GLY A 68 7.60 -4.15 0.37
CA GLY A 68 8.76 -4.04 1.25
C GLY A 68 8.59 -3.07 2.43
N ALA A 69 7.44 -2.40 2.57
CA ALA A 69 7.13 -1.73 3.82
C ALA A 69 6.96 -2.74 4.96
N VAL A 70 7.19 -2.29 6.19
CA VAL A 70 7.21 -3.20 7.33
C VAL A 70 5.81 -3.75 7.62
N GLY A 71 5.67 -5.08 7.54
CA GLY A 71 4.40 -5.78 7.73
C GLY A 71 3.59 -6.02 6.45
N GLU A 72 4.07 -5.54 5.31
CA GLU A 72 3.43 -5.74 4.00
C GLU A 72 3.92 -7.00 3.28
N GLN A 73 3.14 -7.43 2.30
CA GLN A 73 3.51 -8.56 1.44
C GLN A 73 4.63 -8.17 0.47
N PRO A 74 5.44 -9.14 -0.03
CA PRO A 74 6.52 -8.87 -0.97
C PRO A 74 6.04 -8.18 -2.25
N PHE A 75 4.85 -8.51 -2.74
CA PHE A 75 4.13 -7.74 -3.76
C PHE A 75 2.96 -7.02 -3.10
N SER A 76 2.97 -5.69 -3.07
CA SER A 76 1.89 -4.88 -2.53
C SER A 76 1.80 -3.58 -3.31
N VAL A 77 0.81 -3.45 -4.20
CA VAL A 77 0.57 -2.22 -4.97
C VAL A 77 -0.83 -1.72 -4.71
N GLN A 78 -1.01 -0.40 -4.75
CA GLN A 78 -2.27 0.23 -4.41
C GLN A 78 -2.54 1.44 -5.31
N CYS A 79 -3.81 1.65 -5.65
CA CYS A 79 -4.29 2.85 -6.32
C CYS A 79 -5.47 3.46 -5.53
N THR A 80 -5.53 4.78 -5.46
CA THR A 80 -6.61 5.51 -4.79
C THR A 80 -6.79 6.92 -5.36
N ASP A 81 -7.65 7.74 -4.75
CA ASP A 81 -7.79 9.16 -5.08
C ASP A 81 -6.55 9.97 -4.66
N VAL A 82 -6.13 10.94 -5.47
CA VAL A 82 -4.97 11.79 -5.17
C VAL A 82 -5.08 12.53 -3.83
N GLY A 83 -6.30 12.88 -3.42
CA GLY A 83 -6.58 13.51 -2.13
C GLY A 83 -6.26 12.63 -0.92
N ASN A 84 -6.04 11.32 -1.11
CA ASN A 84 -5.67 10.40 -0.05
C ASN A 84 -4.16 10.35 0.25
N LEU A 85 -3.30 11.01 -0.52
CA LEU A 85 -1.84 10.93 -0.34
C LEU A 85 -1.39 11.35 1.08
N ALA A 86 -2.03 12.32 1.71
CA ALA A 86 -1.75 12.69 3.10
C ALA A 86 -2.08 11.57 4.10
N ARG A 87 -3.16 10.80 3.84
CA ARG A 87 -3.51 9.63 4.66
C ARG A 87 -2.51 8.50 4.46
N VAL A 88 -2.05 8.28 3.23
CA VAL A 88 -1.01 7.30 2.91
C VAL A 88 0.31 7.65 3.60
N ALA A 89 0.73 8.92 3.54
CA ALA A 89 1.91 9.41 4.26
C ALA A 89 1.82 9.13 5.77
N GLN A 90 0.65 9.39 6.39
CA GLN A 90 0.44 9.07 7.80
C GLN A 90 0.54 7.56 8.07
N ASN A 91 0.06 6.70 7.16
CA ASN A 91 0.20 5.25 7.32
C ASN A 91 1.66 4.83 7.32
N TYR A 92 2.46 5.28 6.34
CA TYR A 92 3.89 5.00 6.31
C TYR A 92 4.60 5.45 7.58
N GLN A 93 4.25 6.62 8.12
CA GLN A 93 4.81 7.10 9.39
C GLN A 93 4.49 6.16 10.56
N LEU A 94 3.22 5.75 10.69
CA LEU A 94 2.78 4.89 11.77
C LEU A 94 3.34 3.46 11.63
N GLU A 95 3.40 2.92 10.42
CA GLU A 95 3.99 1.61 10.12
C GLU A 95 5.48 1.58 10.43
N ALA A 96 6.22 2.62 10.03
CA ALA A 96 7.63 2.76 10.35
C ALA A 96 7.86 2.85 11.87
N ALA A 97 7.05 3.65 12.57
CA ALA A 97 7.12 3.76 14.03
C ALA A 97 6.79 2.45 14.76
N ALA A 98 5.88 1.65 14.19
CA ALA A 98 5.50 0.36 14.75
C ALA A 98 6.55 -0.74 14.50
N ALA A 99 7.48 -0.56 13.55
CA ALA A 99 8.56 -1.49 13.25
C ALA A 99 8.08 -2.96 13.08
N GLY A 100 6.92 -3.14 12.46
CA GLY A 100 6.32 -4.47 12.19
C GLY A 100 5.54 -5.07 13.36
N ASN A 101 5.51 -4.40 14.51
CA ASN A 101 4.63 -4.77 15.60
C ASN A 101 3.18 -4.36 15.26
N ARG A 102 2.38 -5.37 14.91
CA ARG A 102 0.98 -5.17 14.52
C ARG A 102 0.13 -4.59 15.66
N GLU A 103 0.36 -4.99 16.90
CA GLU A 103 -0.39 -4.46 18.05
C GLU A 103 -0.07 -2.99 18.30
N ALA A 104 1.22 -2.62 18.22
CA ALA A 104 1.65 -1.23 18.34
C ALA A 104 1.08 -0.35 17.21
N LEU A 105 1.03 -0.87 15.98
CA LEU A 105 0.41 -0.17 14.85
C LEU A 105 -1.09 0.05 15.12
N GLN A 106 -1.81 -0.98 15.53
CA GLN A 106 -3.25 -0.87 15.83
C GLN A 106 -3.52 0.09 16.99
N ALA A 107 -2.71 0.05 18.05
CA ALA A 107 -2.83 0.98 19.17
C ALA A 107 -2.58 2.44 18.73
N SER A 108 -1.58 2.67 17.88
CA SER A 108 -1.29 4.01 17.34
C SER A 108 -2.39 4.54 16.43
N LEU A 109 -2.97 3.68 15.59
CA LEU A 109 -4.12 4.01 14.76
C LEU A 109 -5.36 4.33 15.61
N ALA A 110 -5.64 3.53 16.64
CA ALA A 110 -6.74 3.77 17.56
C ALA A 110 -6.56 5.06 18.38
N ALA A 111 -5.34 5.37 18.80
CA ALA A 111 -5.03 6.62 19.50
C ALA A 111 -5.25 7.84 18.58
N ALA A 112 -4.78 7.76 17.33
CA ALA A 112 -4.98 8.81 16.33
C ALA A 112 -6.47 9.03 16.00
N GLU A 113 -7.26 7.95 16.00
CA GLU A 113 -8.71 8.00 15.86
C GLU A 113 -9.35 8.73 17.05
N ALA A 114 -9.05 8.28 18.27
CA ALA A 114 -9.66 8.78 19.50
C ALA A 114 -9.34 10.27 19.76
N ASN A 115 -8.14 10.73 19.41
CA ASN A 115 -7.73 12.12 19.58
C ASN A 115 -7.99 13.01 18.35
N GLY A 116 -8.60 12.46 17.29
CA GLY A 116 -8.98 13.20 16.08
C GLY A 116 -7.82 13.59 15.16
N THR A 117 -6.61 13.07 15.38
CA THR A 117 -5.43 13.34 14.53
C THR A 117 -5.32 12.41 13.32
N ARG A 118 -6.19 11.40 13.23
CA ARG A 118 -6.24 10.51 12.06
C ARG A 118 -6.69 11.30 10.83
N VAL A 119 -5.83 11.36 9.80
CA VAL A 119 -6.16 11.96 8.51
C VAL A 119 -7.28 11.16 7.87
N ARG A 120 -8.43 11.79 7.61
CA ARG A 120 -9.60 11.12 7.01
C ARG A 120 -9.34 10.82 5.53
N PRO A 121 -9.86 9.68 5.01
CA PRO A 121 -9.86 9.45 3.59
C PRO A 121 -10.88 10.35 2.90
N VAL A 122 -10.72 10.57 1.60
CA VAL A 122 -11.71 11.19 0.72
C VAL A 122 -12.96 10.32 0.70
N PHE A 123 -14.11 10.87 1.10
CA PHE A 123 -15.37 10.13 1.09
C PHE A 123 -15.73 9.68 -0.33
N GLY A 124 -16.13 8.43 -0.50
CA GLY A 124 -16.46 7.82 -1.79
C GLY A 124 -15.24 7.40 -2.63
N SER A 125 -14.00 7.68 -2.17
CA SER A 125 -12.81 7.27 -2.90
C SER A 125 -12.57 5.76 -2.82
N ALA A 126 -12.23 5.17 -3.96
CA ALA A 126 -11.83 3.77 -4.04
C ALA A 126 -10.39 3.58 -3.55
N TRP A 127 -10.13 2.42 -2.95
CA TRP A 127 -8.82 1.90 -2.61
C TRP A 127 -8.72 0.53 -3.27
N LEU A 128 -7.89 0.46 -4.31
CA LEU A 128 -7.70 -0.71 -5.14
C LEU A 128 -6.34 -1.29 -4.80
N SER A 129 -6.29 -2.44 -4.17
CA SER A 129 -5.02 -3.09 -3.83
C SER A 129 -4.86 -4.41 -4.57
N MET A 130 -3.60 -4.74 -4.84
CA MET A 130 -3.20 -6.04 -5.35
C MET A 130 -1.99 -6.51 -4.53
N THR A 131 -2.18 -7.53 -3.70
CA THR A 131 -1.18 -7.97 -2.72
C THR A 131 -0.96 -9.48 -2.70
N GLY A 132 0.28 -9.92 -2.52
CA GLY A 132 0.66 -11.34 -2.50
C GLY A 132 2.18 -11.58 -2.44
N ALA A 133 2.57 -12.85 -2.56
CA ALA A 133 4.00 -13.22 -2.61
C ALA A 133 4.68 -12.69 -3.88
N ASP A 134 3.93 -12.63 -4.98
CA ASP A 134 4.35 -12.10 -6.28
C ASP A 134 3.14 -11.57 -7.06
N ALA A 135 3.40 -10.96 -8.21
CA ALA A 135 2.35 -10.41 -9.07
C ALA A 135 1.39 -11.47 -9.64
N ALA A 136 1.83 -12.72 -9.81
CA ALA A 136 1.05 -13.78 -10.42
C ALA A 136 0.02 -14.38 -9.46
N THR A 137 0.35 -14.39 -8.16
CA THR A 137 -0.48 -14.95 -7.08
C THR A 137 -1.20 -13.89 -6.26
N ALA A 138 -0.90 -12.61 -6.51
CA ALA A 138 -1.50 -11.50 -5.79
C ALA A 138 -3.02 -11.41 -5.99
N ARG A 139 -3.72 -11.19 -4.88
CA ARG A 139 -5.18 -11.05 -4.85
C ARG A 139 -5.56 -9.58 -4.92
N ARG A 140 -6.66 -9.30 -5.63
CA ARG A 140 -7.26 -7.98 -5.66
C ARG A 140 -8.19 -7.79 -4.48
N HIS A 141 -8.18 -6.57 -3.95
CA HIS A 141 -9.10 -6.15 -2.93
C HIS A 141 -9.51 -4.70 -3.17
N THR A 142 -10.81 -4.48 -3.21
CA THR A 142 -11.40 -3.17 -3.45
C THR A 142 -12.18 -2.73 -2.22
N THR A 143 -11.87 -1.53 -1.73
CA THR A 143 -12.71 -0.86 -0.73
C THR A 143 -13.07 0.56 -1.15
N ILE A 144 -14.15 1.10 -0.59
CA ILE A 144 -14.58 2.49 -0.81
C ILE A 144 -14.67 3.17 0.54
N ALA A 145 -13.92 4.26 0.72
CA ALA A 145 -13.89 4.99 1.98
C ALA A 145 -15.23 5.71 2.24
N VAL A 146 -15.87 5.42 3.37
CA VAL A 146 -17.14 6.03 3.77
C VAL A 146 -17.11 6.37 5.27
N PRO A 147 -16.19 7.26 5.72
CA PRO A 147 -16.00 7.56 7.14
C PRO A 147 -17.33 7.95 7.82
N GLY A 148 -17.63 7.31 8.95
CA GLY A 148 -18.85 7.51 9.73
C GLY A 148 -20.09 6.76 9.21
N ALA A 149 -20.01 6.07 8.08
CA ALA A 149 -21.16 5.39 7.52
C ALA A 149 -21.60 4.19 8.36
N THR A 150 -22.91 4.00 8.40
CA THR A 150 -23.63 2.88 9.01
C THR A 150 -24.62 2.27 8.01
N GLN A 151 -25.20 1.12 8.35
CA GLN A 151 -26.28 0.51 7.58
C GLN A 151 -27.47 1.46 7.42
N ALA A 152 -27.79 2.23 8.45
CA ALA A 152 -28.87 3.22 8.37
C ALA A 152 -28.60 4.31 7.31
N SER A 153 -27.34 4.71 7.14
CA SER A 153 -26.96 5.77 6.19
C SER A 153 -26.75 5.30 4.75
N MET A 154 -26.38 4.03 4.53
CA MET A 154 -25.98 3.51 3.21
C MET A 154 -26.82 2.32 2.72
N GLY A 155 -27.63 1.71 3.58
CA GLY A 155 -28.42 0.52 3.24
C GLY A 155 -27.61 -0.77 3.08
N LEU A 156 -26.32 -0.75 3.39
CA LEU A 156 -25.42 -1.91 3.30
C LEU A 156 -25.27 -2.60 4.67
N PRO A 157 -25.15 -3.94 4.72
CA PRO A 157 -24.92 -4.66 5.98
C PRO A 157 -23.64 -4.20 6.70
N GLU A 158 -23.66 -4.15 8.03
CA GLU A 158 -22.46 -3.86 8.86
C GLU A 158 -21.67 -5.14 9.20
N THR A 159 -22.19 -6.30 8.80
CA THR A 159 -21.54 -7.60 8.96
C THR A 159 -21.09 -8.13 7.60
N ARG A 160 -20.06 -8.98 7.63
CA ARG A 160 -19.51 -9.59 6.41
C ARG A 160 -20.62 -10.29 5.62
N SER A 161 -20.75 -9.91 4.35
CA SER A 161 -21.72 -10.44 3.40
C SER A 161 -21.02 -10.97 2.15
N PRO A 162 -21.63 -11.89 1.37
CA PRO A 162 -21.16 -12.24 0.03
C PRO A 162 -21.12 -11.05 -0.93
N GLY A 163 -22.00 -10.06 -0.73
CA GLY A 163 -22.01 -8.80 -1.48
C GLY A 163 -21.26 -7.67 -0.78
N ALA A 164 -21.50 -6.44 -1.21
CA ALA A 164 -20.94 -5.25 -0.56
C ALA A 164 -21.43 -5.12 0.90
N TRP A 165 -20.54 -4.69 1.80
CA TRP A 165 -20.84 -4.49 3.23
C TRP A 165 -19.93 -3.44 3.84
N ILE A 166 -20.31 -2.86 4.98
CA ILE A 166 -19.55 -1.81 5.67
C ILE A 166 -18.69 -2.45 6.76
N MET A 167 -17.37 -2.35 6.62
CA MET A 167 -16.44 -2.66 7.71
C MET A 167 -16.25 -1.41 8.58
N ASN A 168 -16.13 -1.61 9.89
CA ASN A 168 -15.92 -0.54 10.89
C ASN A 168 -17.00 0.54 10.85
N ALA A 169 -18.27 0.14 10.70
CA ALA A 169 -19.42 1.04 10.66
C ALA A 169 -19.41 2.04 11.84
N GLY A 170 -19.77 3.30 11.54
CA GLY A 170 -19.83 4.39 12.52
C GLY A 170 -18.49 4.99 12.95
N THR A 171 -17.35 4.47 12.46
CA THR A 171 -16.00 5.01 12.77
C THR A 171 -15.44 5.85 11.62
N SER A 172 -14.39 6.65 11.84
CA SER A 172 -13.73 7.37 10.73
C SER A 172 -13.00 6.44 9.74
N THR A 173 -12.86 5.16 10.08
CA THR A 173 -12.29 4.13 9.20
C THR A 173 -13.34 3.30 8.48
N ALA A 174 -14.63 3.65 8.60
CA ALA A 174 -15.70 2.98 7.90
C ALA A 174 -15.43 2.92 6.38
N HIS A 175 -15.54 1.74 5.80
CA HIS A 175 -15.34 1.51 4.37
C HIS A 175 -16.23 0.40 3.84
N ILE A 176 -16.71 0.57 2.61
CA ILE A 176 -17.42 -0.48 1.89
C ILE A 176 -16.40 -1.49 1.39
N MET A 177 -16.58 -2.73 1.78
CA MET A 177 -15.88 -3.88 1.24
C MET A 177 -16.60 -4.30 -0.04
N VAL A 178 -15.87 -4.49 -1.13
CA VAL A 178 -16.45 -4.92 -2.42
C VAL A 178 -15.82 -6.26 -2.84
N PRO A 179 -16.36 -7.40 -2.39
CA PRO A 179 -15.81 -8.70 -2.71
C PRO A 179 -15.86 -9.01 -4.22
N GLY A 180 -14.82 -9.67 -4.74
CA GLY A 180 -14.79 -10.17 -6.12
C GLY A 180 -14.37 -9.12 -7.17
N MET A 181 -13.93 -7.94 -6.75
CA MET A 181 -13.37 -6.88 -7.62
C MET A 181 -11.87 -6.69 -7.42
#